data_AF-A0A5K0WDV7-F1
#
_entry.id   AF-A0A5K0WDV7-F1
#
_cell.length_a   1.000
_cell.length_b   1.000
_cell.length_c   1.000
_cell.angle_alpha   90.00
_cell.angle_beta   90.00
_cell.angle_gamma   90.00
#
_symmetry.space_group_name_H-M   'P 1'
#
loop_
_entity.id
_entity.type
_entity.pdbx_description
1 polymer ?
#
loop_
_entity_poly.entity_id
_entity_poly.type
_entity_poly.pdbx_seq_one_letter_code
_entity_poly.pdbx_strand_id
1 'polypeptide(L)'
;MGKVGLGVAAGCALVSCTLAAILVSRRLKSRARWNRAVSVLREFEDECSTSIGRLRQVVDAMAVEMHAGLASEGGSKLKMLLTFVDTLPSG
;
A
#
# COMPACT_ATOMS: atom_id res chain seq x y z
N MET A 1 58.42 2.68 27.75
CA MET A 1 56.96 2.51 27.94
C MET A 1 56.10 3.21 26.87
N GLY A 2 56.56 4.27 26.19
CA GLY A 2 55.73 5.01 25.22
C GLY A 2 55.31 4.27 23.93
N LYS A 3 56.10 3.31 23.43
CA LYS A 3 55.75 2.56 22.20
C LYS A 3 54.59 1.58 22.39
N VAL A 4 54.44 1.04 23.61
CA VAL A 4 53.39 0.06 23.96
C VAL A 4 52.04 0.74 24.16
N GLY A 5 52.03 1.92 24.81
CA GLY A 5 50.82 2.73 24.99
C GLY A 5 50.25 3.26 23.67
N LEU A 6 51.10 3.63 22.72
CA LEU A 6 50.68 4.08 21.39
C LEU A 6 50.02 2.96 20.58
N GLY A 7 50.55 1.73 20.66
CA GLY A 7 49.98 0.56 19.99
C GLY A 7 48.59 0.17 20.53
N VAL A 8 48.39 0.26 21.85
CA VAL A 8 47.09 -0.02 22.49
C VAL A 8 46.05 1.04 22.09
N ALA A 9 46.42 2.32 22.11
CA ALA A 9 45.51 3.41 21.73
C ALA A 9 45.08 3.33 20.26
N ALA A 10 46.01 3.01 19.35
CA ALA A 10 45.70 2.81 17.93
C ALA A 10 44.77 1.61 17.70
N GLY A 11 44.96 0.51 18.44
CA GLY A 11 44.08 -0.65 18.40
C GLY A 11 42.64 -0.35 18.85
N CYS A 12 42.47 0.34 19.98
CA CYS A 12 41.15 0.71 20.51
C CYS A 12 40.38 1.65 19.56
N ALA A 13 41.05 2.60 18.91
CA ALA A 13 40.42 3.50 17.95
C ALA A 13 39.84 2.75 16.75
N LEU A 14 40.58 1.81 16.16
CA LEU A 14 40.12 0.99 15.04
C LEU A 14 38.90 0.12 15.41
N VAL A 15 38.90 -0.46 16.62
CA VAL A 15 37.75 -1.23 17.12
C VAL A 15 36.51 -0.34 17.28
N SER A 16 36.65 0.88 17.80
CA SER A 16 35.51 1.80 17.95
C SER A 16 34.94 2.25 16.60
N CYS A 17 35.79 2.56 15.62
CA CYS A 17 35.38 2.97 14.27
C CYS A 17 34.67 1.84 13.52
N THR A 18 35.15 0.60 13.65
CA THR A 18 34.51 -0.56 13.01
C THR A 18 33.12 -0.84 13.61
N LEU A 19 32.98 -0.76 14.94
CA LEU A 19 31.67 -0.89 15.60
C LEU A 19 30.71 0.23 15.16
N ALA A 20 31.17 1.48 15.09
CA ALA A 20 30.38 2.60 14.60
C ALA A 20 29.92 2.37 13.14
N ALA A 21 30.82 1.93 12.26
CA ALA A 21 30.51 1.62 10.87
C ALA A 21 29.47 0.48 10.74
N ILE A 22 29.57 -0.56 11.58
CA ILE A 22 28.59 -1.66 11.62
C ILE A 22 27.21 -1.16 12.09
N LEU A 23 27.15 -0.32 13.13
CA LEU A 23 25.89 0.24 13.61
C LEU A 23 25.25 1.18 12.57
N VAL A 24 26.05 2.02 11.92
CA VAL A 24 25.58 2.91 10.84
C VAL A 24 25.08 2.09 9.65
N SER A 25 25.83 1.10 9.18
CA SER A 25 25.41 0.25 8.05
C SER A 25 24.13 -0.54 8.36
N ARG A 26 23.97 -1.05 9.59
CA ARG A 26 22.71 -1.67 10.04
C ARG A 26 21.55 -0.69 10.03
N ARG A 27 21.75 0.54 10.52
CA ARG A 27 20.73 1.60 10.49
C ARG A 27 20.36 2.00 9.06
N LEU A 28 21.34 2.14 8.17
CA LEU A 28 21.09 2.45 6.76
C LEU A 28 20.34 1.32 6.05
N LYS A 29 20.69 0.05 6.29
CA LYS A 29 19.97 -1.10 5.75
C LYS A 29 18.53 -1.18 6.28
N SER A 30 18.32 -0.86 7.55
CA SER A 30 16.97 -0.79 8.13
C SER A 30 16.15 0.33 7.53
N ARG A 31 16.73 1.54 7.38
CA ARG A 31 16.10 2.68 6.71
C ARG A 31 15.77 2.37 5.25
N ALA A 32 16.67 1.71 4.53
CA ALA A 32 16.42 1.32 3.14
C ALA A 32 15.24 0.35 3.01
N ARG A 33 15.12 -0.65 3.91
CA ARG A 33 13.94 -1.53 3.95
C ARG A 33 12.65 -0.76 4.28
N TRP A 34 12.71 0.15 5.25
CA TRP A 34 11.58 0.97 5.62
C TRP A 34 11.11 1.87 4.47
N ASN A 35 12.05 2.52 3.78
CA ASN A 35 11.75 3.37 2.63
C ASN A 35 11.08 2.57 1.50
N ARG A 36 11.51 1.33 1.25
CA ARG A 36 10.83 0.44 0.30
C ARG A 36 9.40 0.13 0.74
N ALA A 37 9.18 -0.20 2.02
CA ALA A 37 7.84 -0.46 2.54
C ALA A 37 6.92 0.77 2.43
N VAL A 38 7.43 1.96 2.77
CA VAL A 38 6.68 3.21 2.62
C VAL A 38 6.37 3.51 1.14
N SER A 39 7.28 3.19 0.23
CA SER A 39 7.03 3.35 -1.21
C SER A 39 5.85 2.48 -1.68
N VAL A 40 5.84 1.20 -1.28
CA VAL A 40 4.73 0.28 -1.61
C VAL A 40 3.43 0.75 -0.98
N LEU A 41 3.47 1.26 0.27
CA LEU A 41 2.28 1.76 0.94
C LEU A 41 1.69 2.99 0.24
N ARG A 42 2.53 3.89 -0.26
CA ARG A 42 2.07 5.07 -1.01
C ARG A 42 1.42 4.67 -2.33
N GLU A 43 2.07 3.79 -3.09
CA GLU A 43 1.50 3.26 -4.33
C GLU A 43 0.15 2.58 -4.07
N PHE A 44 0.06 1.80 -2.99
CA PHE A 44 -1.20 1.18 -2.58
C PHE A 44 -2.28 2.20 -2.19
N GLU A 45 -1.93 3.24 -1.44
CA GLU A 45 -2.83 4.33 -1.08
C GLU A 45 -3.35 5.08 -2.32
N ASP A 46 -2.47 5.38 -3.27
CA ASP A 46 -2.81 6.06 -4.52
C ASP A 46 -3.75 5.21 -5.39
N GLU A 47 -3.42 3.92 -5.58
CA GLU A 47 -4.25 3.00 -6.37
C GLU A 47 -5.61 2.74 -5.72
N CYS A 48 -5.65 2.59 -4.38
CA CYS A 48 -6.89 2.39 -3.63
C CYS A 48 -7.70 3.67 -3.39
N SER A 49 -7.18 4.84 -3.78
CA SER A 49 -7.85 6.11 -3.59
C SER A 49 -9.22 6.13 -4.28
N THR A 50 -10.25 6.56 -3.57
CA THR A 50 -11.64 6.62 -4.06
C THR A 50 -12.11 8.06 -4.09
N SER A 51 -11.47 8.86 -4.94
CA SER A 51 -11.89 10.26 -5.17
C SER A 51 -13.34 10.32 -5.67
N ILE A 52 -14.02 11.44 -5.40
CA ILE A 52 -15.42 11.65 -5.84
C ILE A 52 -15.57 11.46 -7.35
N GLY A 53 -14.57 11.89 -8.15
CA GLY A 53 -14.58 11.69 -9.59
C GLY A 53 -14.57 10.20 -10.00
N ARG A 54 -13.72 9.39 -9.35
CA ARG A 54 -13.67 7.93 -9.58
C ARG A 54 -14.97 7.26 -9.13
N LEU A 55 -15.53 7.66 -7.99
CA LEU A 55 -16.81 7.14 -7.51
C LEU A 55 -17.96 7.46 -8.46
N ARG A 56 -18.00 8.66 -9.05
CA ARG A 56 -18.99 9.02 -10.08
C ARG A 56 -18.88 8.11 -11.30
N GLN A 57 -17.66 7.88 -11.79
CA GLN A 57 -17.43 6.94 -12.91
C GLN A 57 -17.93 5.52 -12.59
N VAL A 58 -17.72 5.04 -11.36
CA VAL A 58 -18.22 3.73 -10.91
C VAL A 58 -19.74 3.68 -10.90
N VAL A 59 -20.41 4.72 -10.37
CA VAL A 59 -21.88 4.79 -10.33
C VAL A 59 -22.47 4.90 -11.74
N ASP A 60 -21.86 5.71 -12.62
CA ASP A 60 -22.30 5.84 -14.01
C ASP A 60 -22.18 4.50 -14.75
N ALA A 61 -21.05 3.79 -14.58
CA ALA A 61 -20.87 2.45 -15.14
C ALA A 61 -21.88 1.44 -14.57
N MET A 62 -22.18 1.52 -13.27
CA MET A 62 -23.19 0.69 -12.63
C MET A 62 -24.59 0.91 -13.23
N ALA A 63 -24.98 2.16 -13.46
CA ALA A 63 -26.26 2.48 -14.09
C ALA A 63 -26.35 1.92 -15.52
N VAL A 64 -25.27 2.01 -16.31
CA VAL A 64 -25.20 1.41 -17.66
C VAL A 64 -25.38 -0.10 -17.61
N GLU A 65 -24.68 -0.80 -16.70
CA GLU A 65 -24.83 -2.24 -16.52
C GLU A 65 -26.25 -2.62 -16.07
N MET A 66 -26.86 -1.84 -15.16
CA MET A 66 -28.25 -2.06 -14.74
C MET A 66 -29.22 -1.94 -15.92
N HIS A 67 -29.07 -0.92 -16.76
CA HIS A 67 -29.90 -0.75 -17.95
C HIS A 67 -29.72 -1.91 -18.93
N ALA A 68 -28.49 -2.35 -19.16
CA ALA A 68 -28.21 -3.48 -20.05
C ALA A 68 -28.78 -4.81 -19.49
N GLY A 69 -28.70 -5.05 -18.19
CA GLY A 69 -29.28 -6.23 -17.54
C GLY A 69 -30.82 -6.25 -17.54
N LEU A 70 -31.46 -5.08 -17.45
CA LEU A 70 -32.92 -4.94 -17.57
C LEU A 70 -33.41 -5.07 -19.01
N ALA A 71 -32.60 -4.68 -19.99
CA ALA A 71 -32.98 -4.73 -21.40
C ALA A 71 -33.03 -6.17 -21.96
N SER A 72 -32.17 -7.06 -21.45
CA SER A 72 -32.13 -8.46 -21.85
C SER A 72 -31.48 -9.32 -20.77
N GLU A 73 -31.97 -10.54 -20.60
CA GLU A 73 -31.28 -11.55 -19.80
C GLU A 73 -29.88 -11.79 -20.36
N GLY A 74 -28.87 -11.74 -19.48
CA GLY A 74 -27.46 -11.83 -19.86
C GLY A 74 -26.88 -10.58 -20.57
N GLY A 75 -27.64 -9.49 -20.69
CA GLY A 75 -27.18 -8.24 -21.31
C GLY A 75 -26.10 -7.49 -20.52
N SER A 76 -25.90 -7.87 -19.25
CA SER A 76 -24.91 -7.31 -18.33
C SER A 76 -24.40 -8.40 -17.39
N LYS A 77 -23.29 -8.12 -16.70
CA LYS A 77 -22.88 -8.92 -15.53
C LYS A 77 -23.88 -8.84 -14.37
N LEU A 78 -24.69 -7.78 -14.31
CA LEU A 78 -25.80 -7.63 -13.39
C LEU A 78 -27.02 -8.38 -13.96
N LYS A 79 -27.43 -9.45 -13.28
CA LYS A 79 -28.51 -10.33 -13.74
C LYS A 79 -29.89 -9.69 -13.75
N MET A 80 -30.11 -8.64 -12.94
CA MET A 80 -31.38 -7.90 -12.84
C MET A 80 -32.63 -8.81 -12.80
N LEU A 81 -32.60 -9.80 -11.92
CA LEU A 81 -33.65 -10.83 -11.83
C LEU A 81 -34.98 -10.25 -11.35
N LEU A 82 -36.07 -10.68 -11.96
CA LEU A 82 -37.42 -10.38 -11.50
C LEU A 82 -37.69 -11.09 -10.17
N THR A 83 -38.06 -10.32 -9.15
CA THR A 83 -38.41 -10.85 -7.82
C THR A 83 -39.85 -11.33 -7.72
N PHE A 84 -40.69 -10.99 -8.70
CA PHE A 84 -42.15 -11.20 -8.68
C PHE A 84 -42.85 -10.54 -7.48
N VAL A 85 -42.20 -9.55 -6.85
CA VAL A 85 -42.81 -8.69 -5.84
C VAL A 85 -43.21 -7.39 -6.53
N ASP A 86 -44.50 -7.23 -6.77
CA ASP A 86 -45.10 -6.04 -7.38
C ASP A 86 -45.57 -5.01 -6.33
N THR A 87 -45.96 -5.48 -5.15
CA THR A 87 -46.49 -4.67 -4.06
C THR A 87 -45.65 -4.82 -2.79
N LEU A 88 -45.08 -3.71 -2.30
CA LEU A 88 -44.38 -3.66 -1.03
C LEU A 88 -45.35 -3.32 0.12
N PRO A 89 -45.06 -3.74 1.37
CA PRO A 89 -45.85 -3.34 2.54
C PRO A 89 -45.89 -1.82 2.73
N SER A 90 -47.04 -1.27 3.14
CA SER A 90 -47.24 0.17 3.35
C SER A 90 -47.20 0.64 4.82
N GLY A 91 -46.96 -0.29 5.75
CA GLY A 91 -47.19 -0.09 7.20
C GLY A 91 -48.35 -0.93 7.69
#